data_AF-A0A7M2C8Y5-F1
#
_entry.id   AF-A0A7M2C8Y5-F1
#
_cell.length_a   1.000
_cell.length_b   1.000
_cell.length_c   1.000
_cell.angle_alpha   90.00
_cell.angle_beta   90.00
_cell.angle_gamma   90.00
#
_symmetry.space_group_name_H-M   'P 1'
#
loop_
_entity.id
_entity.type
_entity.pdbx_description
1 polymer ?
#
loop_
_entity_poly.entity_id
_entity_poly.type
_entity_poly.pdbx_seq_one_letter_code
_entity_poly.pdbx_strand_id
1 'polypeptide(L)'
;MTVDAGGHSVQYSVFTEEIFKNGVIRRRWAPKVSIKTVKEDKNERGNVLGYEVTLTIHRSPLVNNEHFGEWLIPALASITTPSLTAVKGDPDPAGTGELVTITGTGFATTTAVTVGGTAVSDFDVVSNTELTAVLPAGAAGPANVVVTNSVGASAPFSYTRDV
;
A
#
# COMPACT_ATOMS: atom_id res chain seq x y z
N MET A 1 15.31 13.93 -16.49
CA MET A 1 16.05 14.99 -17.21
C MET A 1 15.08 16.11 -17.48
N THR A 2 15.42 17.34 -17.12
CA THR A 2 14.63 18.53 -17.47
C THR A 2 15.32 19.22 -18.64
N VAL A 3 14.53 19.61 -19.65
CA VAL A 3 15.01 20.36 -20.83
C VAL A 3 14.45 21.77 -20.82
N ASP A 4 15.26 22.75 -21.23
CA ASP A 4 14.80 24.12 -21.41
C ASP A 4 14.01 24.30 -22.73
N ALA A 5 13.47 25.50 -22.94
CA ALA A 5 12.71 25.83 -24.15
C ALA A 5 13.56 25.76 -25.45
N GLY A 6 14.89 25.73 -25.34
CA GLY A 6 15.82 25.55 -26.46
C GLY A 6 16.20 24.08 -26.70
N GLY A 7 15.69 23.13 -25.90
CA GLY A 7 15.99 21.72 -26.01
C GLY A 7 17.29 21.28 -25.31
N HIS A 8 17.92 22.17 -24.52
CA HIS A 8 19.12 21.81 -23.77
C HIS A 8 18.78 21.16 -22.44
N SER A 9 19.57 20.16 -22.05
CA SER A 9 19.46 19.51 -20.74
C SER A 9 19.94 20.46 -19.65
N VAL A 10 19.05 20.84 -18.72
CA VAL A 10 19.37 21.79 -17.64
C VAL A 10 19.41 21.14 -16.26
N GLN A 11 18.88 19.92 -16.12
CA GLN A 11 18.88 19.19 -14.85
C GLN A 11 18.96 17.67 -15.06
N TYR A 12 19.88 17.06 -14.31
CA TYR A 12 20.06 15.62 -14.25
C TYR A 12 19.55 15.08 -12.92
N SER A 13 18.98 13.88 -12.96
CA SER A 13 18.60 13.13 -11.76
C SER A 13 19.18 11.74 -11.88
N VAL A 14 19.79 11.26 -10.80
CA VAL A 14 20.29 9.90 -10.67
C VAL A 14 19.50 9.25 -9.56
N PHE A 15 19.00 8.05 -9.83
CA PHE A 15 18.35 7.23 -8.83
C PHE A 15 18.85 5.80 -8.89
N THR A 16 18.76 5.11 -7.76
CA THR A 16 18.97 3.67 -7.65
C THR A 16 17.73 3.04 -7.06
N GLU A 17 17.44 1.83 -7.47
CA GLU A 17 16.34 1.03 -6.93
C GLU A 17 16.88 -0.22 -6.27
N GLU A 18 16.37 -0.48 -5.07
CA GLU A 18 16.60 -1.72 -4.33
C GLU A 18 15.23 -2.34 -4.07
N ILE A 19 14.99 -3.53 -4.65
CA ILE A 19 13.75 -4.29 -4.46
C ILE A 19 14.02 -5.35 -3.40
N PHE A 20 13.33 -5.25 -2.26
CA PHE A 20 13.46 -6.21 -1.17
C PHE A 20 12.63 -7.47 -1.42
N LYS A 21 12.97 -8.55 -0.72
CA LYS A 21 12.24 -9.83 -0.79
C LYS A 21 10.76 -9.73 -0.41
N ASN A 22 10.39 -8.75 0.40
CA ASN A 22 9.00 -8.49 0.79
C ASN A 22 8.25 -7.57 -0.21
N GLY A 23 8.84 -7.27 -1.37
CA GLY A 23 8.25 -6.43 -2.41
C GLY A 23 8.34 -4.93 -2.16
N VAL A 24 8.91 -4.49 -1.02
CA VAL A 24 9.18 -3.07 -0.78
C VAL A 24 10.26 -2.61 -1.76
N ILE A 25 10.09 -1.41 -2.32
CA ILE A 25 11.09 -0.78 -3.18
C ILE A 25 11.65 0.43 -2.43
N ARG A 26 12.95 0.41 -2.16
CA ARG A 26 13.67 1.61 -1.76
C ARG A 26 14.22 2.28 -3.01
N ARG A 27 13.76 3.50 -3.28
CA ARG A 27 14.34 4.37 -4.31
C ARG A 27 15.18 5.44 -3.64
N ARG A 28 16.48 5.46 -3.93
CA ARG A 28 17.38 6.56 -3.54
C ARG A 28 17.49 7.53 -4.70
N TRP A 29 17.41 8.82 -4.45
CA TRP A 29 17.51 9.85 -5.47
C TRP A 29 18.45 10.98 -5.03
N ALA A 30 19.30 11.42 -5.95
CA ALA A 30 20.15 12.58 -5.71
C ALA A 30 19.39 13.87 -6.08
N PRO A 31 19.14 14.79 -5.13
CA PRO A 31 18.37 15.99 -5.41
C PRO A 31 19.09 17.01 -6.29
N LYS A 32 20.42 16.93 -6.34
CA LYS A 32 21.24 17.78 -7.18
C LYS A 32 22.35 16.95 -7.81
N VAL A 33 22.32 16.90 -9.13
CA VAL A 33 23.39 16.33 -9.97
C VAL A 33 23.86 17.44 -10.90
N SER A 34 25.15 17.72 -10.91
CA SER A 34 25.76 18.73 -11.76
C SER A 34 26.88 18.14 -12.59
N ILE A 35 27.10 18.66 -13.80
CA ILE A 35 28.27 18.30 -14.59
C ILE A 35 29.49 18.99 -13.96
N LYS A 36 30.50 18.19 -13.62
CA LYS A 36 31.77 18.68 -13.11
C LYS A 36 32.71 19.02 -14.26
N THR A 37 32.85 18.11 -15.21
CA THR A 37 33.72 18.26 -16.39
C THR A 37 33.15 17.53 -17.57
N VAL A 38 33.40 18.07 -18.77
CA VAL A 38 33.22 17.39 -20.04
C VAL A 38 34.55 17.43 -20.76
N LYS A 39 35.02 16.27 -21.23
CA LYS A 39 36.27 16.14 -21.97
C LYS A 39 35.96 15.44 -23.29
N GLU A 40 36.46 15.99 -24.39
CA GLU A 40 36.44 15.28 -25.67
C GLU A 40 37.35 14.07 -25.60
N ASP A 41 36.80 12.89 -25.89
CA ASP A 41 37.58 11.69 -26.14
C ASP A 41 38.05 11.71 -27.59
N LYS A 42 39.36 11.67 -27.80
CA LYS A 42 39.99 11.84 -29.13
C LYS A 42 40.86 10.65 -29.46
N ASN A 43 40.82 10.23 -30.72
CA ASN A 43 41.81 9.29 -31.26
C ASN A 43 43.20 9.96 -31.37
N GLU A 44 44.23 9.16 -31.67
CA GLU A 44 45.62 9.63 -31.84
C GLU A 44 45.77 10.71 -32.93
N ARG A 45 44.81 10.83 -33.85
CA ARG A 45 44.78 11.82 -34.94
C ARG A 45 43.97 13.08 -34.58
N GLY A 46 43.50 13.19 -33.33
CA GLY A 46 42.74 14.34 -32.83
C GLY A 46 41.27 14.38 -33.24
N ASN A 47 40.74 13.33 -33.87
CA ASN A 47 39.31 13.24 -34.17
C ASN A 47 38.55 12.87 -32.89
N VAL A 48 37.46 13.59 -32.62
CA VAL A 48 36.59 13.33 -31.47
C VAL A 48 35.81 12.02 -31.70
N LEU A 49 36.01 11.05 -30.83
CA LEU A 49 35.30 9.77 -30.78
C LEU A 49 34.09 9.81 -29.84
N GLY A 50 34.09 10.74 -28.88
CA GLY A 50 33.01 10.89 -27.91
C GLY A 50 33.31 11.96 -26.87
N TYR A 51 32.54 11.95 -25.78
CA TYR A 51 32.74 12.82 -24.64
C TYR A 51 32.74 12.01 -23.34
N GLU A 52 33.75 12.23 -22.51
CA GLU A 52 33.78 11.78 -21.13
C GLU A 52 33.14 12.85 -20.25
N VAL A 53 32.08 12.48 -19.53
CA VAL A 53 31.36 13.39 -18.62
C VAL A 53 31.55 12.95 -17.18
N THR A 54 32.11 13.82 -16.36
CA THR A 54 32.18 13.61 -14.91
C THR A 54 31.06 14.37 -14.23
N LEU A 55 30.30 13.68 -13.37
CA LEU A 55 29.20 14.28 -12.62
C LEU A 55 29.58 14.46 -11.15
N THR A 56 29.11 15.56 -10.54
CA THR A 56 29.05 15.73 -9.08
C THR A 56 27.63 15.42 -8.61
N ILE A 57 27.51 14.47 -7.68
CA ILE A 57 26.24 14.06 -7.09
C ILE A 57 26.23 14.54 -5.63
N HIS A 58 25.24 15.35 -5.26
CA HIS A 58 25.13 15.88 -3.91
C HIS A 58 24.21 15.01 -3.04
N ARG A 59 24.57 14.85 -1.76
CA ARG A 59 23.70 14.27 -0.74
C ARG A 59 22.51 15.19 -0.45
N SER A 60 21.46 14.63 0.12
CA SER A 60 20.19 15.34 0.28
C SER A 60 20.08 16.05 1.62
N PRO A 61 19.70 17.35 1.63
CA PRO A 61 19.44 18.07 2.88
C PRO A 61 18.21 17.53 3.62
N LEU A 62 17.32 16.78 2.94
CA LEU A 62 16.14 16.15 3.56
C LEU A 62 16.50 15.06 4.58
N VAL A 63 17.73 14.55 4.53
CA VAL A 63 18.28 13.55 5.45
C VAL A 63 19.58 14.05 6.08
N ASN A 64 19.63 15.35 6.41
CA ASN A 64 20.78 16.00 7.05
C ASN A 64 22.12 15.82 6.31
N ASN A 65 22.09 15.65 4.99
CA ASN A 65 23.25 15.33 4.16
C ASN A 65 23.99 14.03 4.55
N GLU A 66 23.38 13.15 5.34
CA GLU A 66 23.98 11.85 5.67
C GLU A 66 23.95 10.91 4.46
N HIS A 67 22.87 10.97 3.68
CA HIS A 67 22.65 10.14 2.49
C HIS A 67 21.97 10.93 1.34
N PHE A 68 21.78 10.30 0.19
CA PHE A 68 20.85 10.76 -0.85
C PHE A 68 19.40 10.69 -0.35
N GLY A 69 18.49 11.43 -0.99
CA GLY A 69 17.08 11.40 -0.63
C GLY A 69 16.53 9.98 -0.78
N GLU A 70 15.67 9.57 0.14
CA GLU A 70 15.14 8.21 0.21
C GLU A 70 13.63 8.23 0.18
N TRP A 71 13.06 7.47 -0.76
CA TRP A 71 11.63 7.24 -0.86
C TRP A 71 11.40 5.73 -0.75
N LEU A 72 10.68 5.32 0.28
CA LEU A 72 10.18 3.96 0.38
C LEU A 72 8.85 3.92 -0.36
N ILE A 73 8.80 3.14 -1.43
CA ILE A 73 7.54 2.67 -2.00
C ILE A 73 7.27 1.37 -1.25
N PRO A 74 6.36 1.39 -0.25
CA PRO A 74 6.02 0.14 0.44
C PRO A 74 5.55 -0.86 -0.62
N ALA A 75 5.78 -2.15 -0.36
CA ALA A 75 5.03 -3.16 -1.08
C ALA A 75 3.56 -2.75 -0.98
N LEU A 76 2.78 -2.91 -2.06
CA LEU A 76 1.34 -2.98 -1.89
C LEU A 76 1.14 -3.97 -0.75
N ALA A 77 0.60 -3.51 0.40
CA ALA A 77 0.29 -4.43 1.48
C ALA A 77 -0.44 -5.57 0.81
N SER A 78 0.09 -6.79 0.86
CA SER A 78 -0.54 -7.92 0.19
C SER A 78 -1.95 -7.98 0.72
N ILE A 79 -2.91 -7.47 -0.07
CA ILE A 79 -4.29 -7.47 0.33
C ILE A 79 -4.64 -8.95 0.23
N THR A 80 -4.76 -9.60 1.37
CA THR A 80 -5.20 -10.98 1.42
C THR A 80 -6.72 -10.99 1.53
N THR A 81 -7.34 -12.14 1.30
CA THR A 81 -8.71 -12.32 1.76
C THR A 81 -8.80 -12.03 3.26
N PRO A 82 -9.93 -11.52 3.76
CA PRO A 82 -10.05 -11.22 5.18
C PRO A 82 -9.93 -12.48 6.04
N SER A 83 -9.42 -12.32 7.25
CA SER A 83 -9.38 -13.39 8.26
C SER A 83 -10.10 -12.92 9.51
N LEU A 84 -11.11 -13.66 9.96
CA LEU A 84 -11.89 -13.34 11.15
C LEU A 84 -11.32 -14.10 12.35
N THR A 85 -11.13 -13.40 13.47
CA THR A 85 -10.66 -13.97 14.73
C THR A 85 -11.75 -14.00 15.79
N ALA A 86 -12.68 -13.04 15.78
CA ALA A 86 -13.85 -13.04 16.64
C ALA A 86 -15.02 -12.28 16.02
N VAL A 87 -16.23 -12.65 16.43
CA VAL A 87 -17.47 -11.91 16.22
C VAL A 87 -18.16 -11.83 17.57
N LYS A 88 -18.48 -10.63 18.02
CA LYS A 88 -19.11 -10.40 19.33
C LYS A 88 -20.31 -9.46 19.16
N GLY A 89 -21.48 -9.90 19.61
CA GLY A 89 -22.65 -9.05 19.75
C GLY A 89 -22.57 -8.12 20.95
N ASP A 90 -23.18 -6.94 20.83
CA ASP A 90 -23.43 -6.07 21.98
C ASP A 90 -24.57 -6.68 22.81
N PRO A 91 -24.43 -6.87 24.15
CA PRO A 91 -25.39 -7.57 25.00
C PRO A 91 -26.82 -7.01 25.10
N ASP A 92 -27.24 -6.04 24.29
CA ASP A 92 -28.60 -5.48 24.38
C ASP A 92 -29.58 -6.23 23.44
N PRO A 93 -30.45 -7.11 23.97
CA PRO A 93 -31.29 -7.98 23.15
C PRO A 93 -32.67 -7.33 23.00
N ALA A 94 -32.88 -6.57 21.93
CA ALA A 94 -34.22 -6.11 21.57
C ALA A 94 -34.39 -5.84 20.07
N GLY A 95 -34.45 -6.93 19.29
CA GLY A 95 -35.10 -6.95 17.98
C GLY A 95 -34.19 -6.65 16.80
N THR A 96 -34.31 -7.49 15.76
CA THR A 96 -33.96 -7.21 14.36
C THR A 96 -32.87 -6.15 14.14
N GLY A 97 -31.59 -6.54 14.19
CA GLY A 97 -30.48 -5.62 13.94
C GLY A 97 -29.40 -5.60 15.00
N GLU A 98 -29.04 -6.76 15.57
CA GLU A 98 -27.92 -6.86 16.51
C GLU A 98 -26.66 -6.28 15.88
N LEU A 99 -26.08 -5.26 16.53
CA LEU A 99 -24.79 -4.71 16.14
C LEU A 99 -23.70 -5.65 16.65
N VAL A 100 -22.90 -6.18 15.73
CA VAL A 100 -21.75 -7.03 16.05
C VAL A 100 -20.44 -6.32 15.73
N THR A 101 -19.45 -6.52 16.60
CA THR A 101 -18.05 -6.19 16.34
C THR A 101 -17.34 -7.43 15.81
N ILE A 102 -16.74 -7.30 14.63
CA ILE A 102 -15.96 -8.32 13.93
C ILE A 102 -14.49 -7.90 14.00
N THR A 103 -13.66 -8.74 14.60
CA THR A 103 -12.21 -8.53 14.67
C THR A 103 -11.48 -9.48 13.74
N GLY A 104 -10.38 -9.00 13.16
CA GLY A 104 -9.64 -9.78 12.16
C GLY A 104 -8.52 -9.02 11.49
N THR A 105 -8.27 -9.34 10.22
CA THR A 105 -7.33 -8.63 9.35
C THR A 105 -7.89 -8.52 7.92
N GLY A 106 -7.42 -7.51 7.17
CA GLY A 106 -7.74 -7.36 5.75
C GLY A 106 -9.06 -6.65 5.46
N PHE A 107 -9.54 -5.83 6.40
CA PHE A 107 -10.84 -5.14 6.29
C PHE A 107 -10.78 -3.78 5.56
N ALA A 108 -9.59 -3.25 5.27
CA ALA A 108 -9.44 -1.90 4.68
C ALA A 108 -10.18 -1.70 3.34
N THR A 109 -10.40 -2.79 2.60
CA THR A 109 -11.09 -2.79 1.29
C THR A 109 -12.35 -3.64 1.29
N THR A 110 -12.99 -3.83 2.45
CA THR A 110 -14.24 -4.59 2.58
C THR A 110 -15.34 -4.00 1.70
N THR A 111 -16.00 -4.85 0.93
CA THR A 111 -17.10 -4.50 0.02
C THR A 111 -18.42 -5.16 0.41
N ALA A 112 -18.39 -6.25 1.19
CA ALA A 112 -19.59 -6.92 1.67
C ALA A 112 -19.36 -7.71 2.96
N VAL A 113 -20.41 -7.81 3.76
CA VAL A 113 -20.51 -8.74 4.89
C VAL A 113 -21.82 -9.53 4.75
N THR A 114 -21.76 -10.83 4.98
CA THR A 114 -22.93 -11.71 4.96
C THR A 114 -23.00 -12.56 6.22
N VAL A 115 -24.22 -12.84 6.68
CA VAL A 115 -24.49 -13.68 7.85
C VAL A 115 -25.53 -14.73 7.49
N GLY A 116 -25.15 -16.00 7.58
CA GLY A 116 -25.96 -17.13 7.10
C GLY A 116 -26.28 -17.03 5.60
N GLY A 117 -25.41 -16.38 4.82
CA GLY A 117 -25.61 -16.11 3.39
C GLY A 117 -26.50 -14.91 3.07
N THR A 118 -27.08 -14.23 4.07
CA THR A 118 -27.86 -13.00 3.88
C THR A 118 -26.96 -11.79 4.04
N ALA A 119 -27.02 -10.84 3.11
CA ALA A 119 -26.27 -9.58 3.23
C ALA A 119 -26.70 -8.79 4.47
N VAL A 120 -25.73 -8.18 5.15
CA VAL A 120 -26.02 -7.25 6.25
C VAL A 120 -26.68 -5.98 5.70
N SER A 121 -27.47 -5.31 6.54
CA SER A 121 -28.12 -4.05 6.15
C SER A 121 -27.14 -2.88 6.13
N ASP A 122 -26.14 -2.92 7.02
CA ASP A 122 -25.08 -1.92 7.10
C ASP A 122 -23.82 -2.51 7.74
N PHE A 123 -22.66 -1.92 7.44
CA PHE A 123 -21.39 -2.21 8.11
C PHE A 123 -20.42 -1.02 8.00
N ASP A 124 -19.60 -0.84 9.03
CA ASP A 124 -18.55 0.17 9.08
C ASP A 124 -17.18 -0.46 9.27
N VAL A 125 -16.23 -0.07 8.40
CA VAL A 125 -14.82 -0.43 8.55
C VAL A 125 -14.16 0.54 9.53
N VAL A 126 -14.06 0.14 10.80
CA VAL A 126 -13.41 0.95 11.86
C VAL A 126 -11.90 1.02 11.63
N SER A 127 -11.29 -0.10 11.26
CA SER A 127 -9.87 -0.18 10.90
C SER A 127 -9.58 -1.40 10.03
N ASN A 128 -8.33 -1.61 9.61
CA ASN A 128 -7.96 -2.83 8.88
C ASN A 128 -8.13 -4.13 9.72
N THR A 129 -8.37 -4.01 11.02
CA THR A 129 -8.50 -5.13 11.96
C THR A 129 -9.82 -5.17 12.73
N GLU A 130 -10.71 -4.21 12.50
CA GLU A 130 -12.00 -4.11 13.19
C GLU A 130 -13.08 -3.57 12.26
N LEU A 131 -14.24 -4.21 12.31
CA LEU A 131 -15.41 -3.89 11.50
C LEU A 131 -16.66 -4.05 12.37
N THR A 132 -17.63 -3.16 12.25
CA THR A 132 -18.95 -3.33 12.87
C THR A 132 -19.99 -3.64 11.80
N ALA A 133 -20.98 -4.49 12.09
CA ALA A 133 -22.03 -4.85 11.14
C ALA A 133 -23.38 -5.02 11.83
N VAL A 134 -24.45 -4.63 11.14
CA VAL A 134 -25.84 -4.80 11.62
C VAL A 134 -26.41 -6.10 11.06
N LEU A 135 -26.62 -7.08 11.93
CA LEU A 135 -27.10 -8.40 11.51
C LEU A 135 -28.51 -8.34 10.91
N PRO A 136 -28.75 -9.03 9.77
CA PRO A 136 -30.11 -9.17 9.26
C PRO A 136 -30.93 -10.04 10.22
N ALA A 137 -32.25 -9.85 10.21
CA ALA A 137 -33.18 -10.70 10.94
C ALA A 137 -32.99 -12.17 10.55
N GLY A 138 -33.02 -13.06 11.54
CA GLY A 138 -32.83 -14.49 11.32
C GLY A 138 -33.19 -15.30 12.56
N ALA A 139 -33.33 -16.62 12.39
CA ALA A 139 -33.59 -17.52 13.50
C ALA A 139 -32.37 -17.65 14.43
N ALA A 140 -32.64 -17.96 15.70
CA ALA A 140 -31.61 -18.32 16.66
C ALA A 140 -30.84 -19.58 16.22
N GLY A 141 -29.59 -19.67 16.65
CA GLY A 141 -28.68 -20.75 16.28
C GLY A 141 -27.52 -20.30 15.36
N PRO A 142 -26.74 -21.26 14.84
CA PRO A 142 -25.51 -20.97 14.12
C PRO A 142 -25.78 -20.29 12.76
N ALA A 143 -25.07 -19.19 12.51
CA ALA A 143 -25.03 -18.46 11.26
C ALA A 143 -23.58 -18.06 10.94
N ASN A 144 -23.10 -18.46 9.76
CA ASN A 144 -21.74 -18.13 9.35
C ASN A 144 -21.61 -16.67 8.95
N VAL A 145 -20.61 -15.98 9.48
CA VAL A 145 -20.19 -14.65 9.08
C VAL A 145 -19.08 -14.76 8.04
N VAL A 146 -19.24 -14.04 6.92
CA VAL A 146 -18.25 -13.95 5.85
C VAL A 146 -18.04 -12.48 5.50
N VAL A 147 -16.79 -12.04 5.52
CA VAL A 147 -16.40 -10.69 5.07
C VAL A 147 -15.71 -10.82 3.73
N THR A 148 -16.08 -9.98 2.78
CA THR A 148 -15.53 -9.95 1.42
C THR A 148 -14.85 -8.61 1.19
N ASN A 149 -13.60 -8.64 0.71
CA ASN A 149 -12.88 -7.44 0.28
C ASN A 149 -12.58 -7.50 -1.23
N SER A 150 -11.80 -6.54 -1.73
CA SER A 150 -11.41 -6.46 -3.15
C SER A 150 -10.64 -7.68 -3.68
N VAL A 151 -10.14 -8.56 -2.80
CA VAL A 151 -9.37 -9.76 -3.17
C VAL A 151 -10.21 -11.03 -3.06
N GLY A 152 -11.18 -11.07 -2.15
CA GLY A 152 -12.14 -12.17 -2.07
C GLY A 152 -12.79 -12.30 -0.71
N ALA A 153 -13.49 -13.41 -0.52
CA ALA A 153 -14.20 -13.74 0.72
C ALA A 153 -13.26 -14.38 1.76
N SER A 154 -13.53 -14.12 3.04
CA SER A 154 -12.93 -14.84 4.15
C SER A 154 -13.39 -16.29 4.19
N ALA A 155 -12.69 -17.10 4.99
CA ALA A 155 -13.29 -18.34 5.48
C ALA A 155 -14.55 -18.01 6.31
N PRO A 156 -15.58 -18.88 6.32
CA PRO A 156 -16.75 -18.72 7.17
C PRO A 156 -16.36 -18.76 8.65
N PHE A 157 -16.81 -17.77 9.43
CA PHE A 157 -16.68 -17.76 10.89
C PHE A 157 -18.02 -18.11 11.52
N SER A 158 -18.06 -19.14 12.37
CA SER A 158 -19.31 -19.57 13.02
C SER A 158 -19.70 -18.58 14.12
N TYR A 159 -20.87 -17.96 14.00
CA TYR A 159 -21.49 -17.11 15.01
C TYR A 159 -22.82 -17.73 15.46
N THR A 160 -23.15 -17.70 16.74
CA THR A 160 -24.44 -18.20 17.25
C THR A 160 -25.31 -17.00 17.59
N ARG A 161 -26.48 -16.91 16.96
CA ARG A 161 -27.51 -15.95 17.36
C ARG A 161 -28.21 -16.45 18.62
N ASP A 162 -28.21 -15.62 19.65
CA ASP A 162 -28.97 -15.86 20.87
C ASP A 162 -30.46 -15.53 20.67
N VAL A 163 -31.30 -15.98 21.61
CA VAL A 163 -32.78 -15.80 21.64
C VAL A 163 -33.20 -14.55 22.39
#